data_AF-A0A3D0D4P8-F1
#
_entry.id   AF-A0A3D0D4P8-F1
#
_cell.length_a   1.000
_cell.length_b   1.000
_cell.length_c   1.000
_cell.angle_alpha   90.00
_cell.angle_beta   90.00
_cell.angle_gamma   90.00
#
_symmetry.space_group_name_H-M   'P 1'
#
loop_
_entity.id
_entity.type
_entity.pdbx_description
1 polymer ?
#
loop_
_entity_poly.entity_id
_entity_poly.type
_entity_poly.pdbx_seq_one_letter_code
_entity_poly.pdbx_strand_id
1 'polypeptide(L)'
;MSDDYRTAPKWIIPALCLALGLLILGPVNSEQLSVISSHRSLFTGHWPLFTVHWPLAADQGIAYYVRPDGGSPTQCTGRVDAPYPGSGTGQPCSWDHPFRALPPDGTPRIAGGDTLVIAAGSYMMGYCAPG
;
A
#
# COMPACT_ATOMS: atom_id res chain seq x y z
N MET A 1 -58.23 -8.11 -11.80
CA MET A 1 -57.09 -7.77 -12.68
C MET A 1 -55.85 -7.91 -11.82
N SER A 2 -55.37 -9.15 -11.75
CA SER A 2 -54.07 -9.50 -11.18
C SER A 2 -52.98 -9.25 -12.24
N ASP A 3 -51.72 -9.36 -11.83
CA ASP A 3 -50.50 -9.37 -12.66
C ASP A 3 -50.03 -7.94 -13.06
N ASP A 4 -48.77 -7.51 -12.95
CA ASP A 4 -47.48 -8.19 -13.05
C ASP A 4 -46.36 -7.24 -12.52
N TYR A 5 -45.78 -7.50 -11.34
CA TYR A 5 -44.49 -6.87 -10.93
C TYR A 5 -43.55 -7.88 -10.26
N ARG A 6 -43.90 -9.16 -10.26
CA ARG A 6 -43.17 -10.21 -9.52
C ARG A 6 -42.51 -11.22 -10.43
N THR A 7 -41.78 -10.77 -11.45
CA THR A 7 -40.92 -11.68 -12.22
C THR A 7 -39.79 -10.96 -12.95
N ALA A 8 -39.01 -10.14 -12.24
CA ALA A 8 -37.66 -9.84 -12.71
C ALA A 8 -36.76 -11.07 -12.44
N PRO A 9 -36.13 -11.69 -13.45
CA PRO A 9 -35.28 -12.83 -13.22
C PRO A 9 -34.07 -12.46 -12.36
N LYS A 10 -33.84 -13.23 -11.29
CA LYS A 10 -32.77 -13.04 -10.30
C LYS A 10 -31.34 -13.09 -10.87
N TRP A 11 -31.17 -13.37 -12.16
CA TRP A 11 -29.87 -13.37 -12.85
C TRP A 11 -29.46 -12.01 -13.45
N ILE A 12 -30.34 -11.01 -13.48
CA ILE A 12 -30.01 -9.68 -14.02
C ILE A 12 -29.10 -8.88 -13.07
N ILE A 13 -29.25 -9.06 -11.76
CA ILE A 13 -28.52 -8.30 -10.73
C ILE A 13 -26.99 -8.58 -10.71
N PRO A 14 -26.49 -9.84 -10.82
CA PRO A 14 -25.04 -10.08 -10.87
C PRO A 14 -24.39 -9.57 -12.17
N ALA A 15 -25.12 -9.55 -13.28
CA ALA A 15 -24.61 -9.05 -14.56
C ALA A 15 -24.38 -7.52 -14.54
N LEU A 16 -25.25 -6.77 -13.86
CA LEU A 16 -25.09 -5.32 -13.71
C LEU A 16 -23.95 -4.96 -12.73
N CYS A 17 -23.73 -5.80 -11.73
CA CYS A 17 -22.65 -5.62 -10.75
C CYS A 17 -21.25 -5.84 -11.38
N LEU A 18 -21.12 -6.80 -12.30
CA LEU A 18 -19.89 -6.99 -13.09
C LEU A 18 -19.65 -5.87 -14.10
N ALA A 19 -20.72 -5.35 -14.74
CA ALA A 19 -20.58 -4.29 -15.74
C ALA A 19 -20.21 -2.92 -15.13
N LEU A 20 -20.67 -2.59 -13.91
CA LEU A 20 -20.27 -1.35 -13.24
C LEU A 20 -18.94 -1.45 -12.48
N GLY A 21 -18.46 -2.65 -12.12
CA GLY A 21 -17.16 -2.85 -11.47
C GLY A 21 -15.95 -2.57 -12.36
N LEU A 22 -16.12 -2.64 -13.69
CA LEU A 22 -15.04 -2.44 -14.67
C LEU A 22 -14.73 -0.96 -14.96
N LEU A 23 -15.57 -0.02 -14.50
CA LEU A 23 -15.39 1.41 -14.75
C LEU A 23 -14.70 2.18 -13.61
N ILE A 24 -14.50 1.58 -12.43
CA ILE A 24 -13.99 2.29 -11.25
C ILE A 24 -12.60 1.79 -10.80
N LEU A 25 -12.18 0.61 -11.26
CA LEU A 25 -10.87 0.04 -10.93
C LEU A 25 -10.05 -0.07 -12.21
N GLY A 26 -8.98 0.71 -12.30
CA GLY A 26 -7.95 0.57 -13.34
C GLY A 26 -7.38 -0.85 -13.39
N PRO A 27 -6.50 -1.15 -14.37
CA PRO A 27 -6.09 -2.52 -14.69
C PRO A 27 -5.51 -3.24 -13.46
N VAL A 28 -6.21 -4.27 -13.00
CA VAL A 28 -5.75 -5.16 -11.93
C VAL A 28 -4.70 -6.10 -12.53
N ASN A 29 -3.46 -5.99 -12.04
CA ASN A 29 -2.35 -6.83 -12.47
C ASN A 29 -2.50 -8.29 -12.02
N SER A 30 -1.97 -9.20 -12.82
CA SER A 30 -2.12 -10.66 -12.75
C SER A 30 -1.66 -11.31 -11.43
N GLU A 31 -0.90 -10.60 -10.59
CA GLU A 31 -0.40 -11.11 -9.31
C GLU A 31 -1.48 -11.17 -8.22
N GLN A 32 -2.58 -10.42 -8.37
CA GLN A 32 -3.71 -10.38 -7.43
C GLN A 32 -4.65 -11.59 -7.54
N LEU A 33 -4.55 -12.39 -8.60
CA LEU A 33 -5.49 -13.50 -8.86
C LEU A 33 -5.18 -14.78 -8.05
N SER A 34 -3.97 -14.89 -7.48
CA SER A 34 -3.54 -16.09 -6.76
C SER A 34 -4.27 -16.29 -5.41
N VAL A 35 -4.55 -15.20 -4.69
CA VAL A 35 -5.11 -15.27 -3.34
C VAL A 35 -6.61 -15.57 -3.35
N ILE A 36 -7.32 -15.24 -4.43
CA ILE A 36 -8.78 -15.32 -4.50
C ILE A 36 -9.27 -16.79 -4.62
N SER A 37 -8.45 -17.72 -5.11
CA SER A 37 -8.89 -19.09 -5.38
C SER A 37 -9.00 -20.01 -4.14
N SER A 38 -8.46 -19.63 -2.98
CA SER A 38 -8.40 -20.52 -1.80
C SER A 38 -9.63 -20.44 -0.88
N HIS A 39 -10.50 -19.44 -1.03
CA HIS A 39 -11.61 -19.18 -0.11
C HIS A 39 -12.94 -19.86 -0.50
N ARG A 40 -12.95 -20.75 -1.51
CA ARG A 40 -14.21 -21.25 -2.13
C ARG A 40 -14.89 -22.42 -1.40
N SER A 41 -14.36 -22.95 -0.30
CA SER A 41 -14.82 -24.24 0.24
C SER A 41 -15.47 -24.26 1.62
N LEU A 42 -15.78 -23.10 2.24
CA LEU A 42 -16.51 -23.07 3.52
C LEU A 42 -17.83 -22.28 3.47
N PHE A 43 -18.27 -21.82 2.29
CA PHE A 43 -19.38 -20.89 2.11
C PHE A 43 -20.74 -21.55 1.79
N THR A 44 -21.09 -22.65 2.46
CA THR A 44 -22.45 -23.19 2.37
C THR A 44 -22.93 -23.68 3.73
N GLY A 45 -23.64 -22.81 4.47
CA GLY A 45 -24.63 -23.27 5.44
C GLY A 45 -24.72 -22.55 6.78
N HIS A 46 -24.97 -21.24 6.81
CA HIS A 46 -25.93 -20.59 7.75
C HIS A 46 -25.88 -19.06 7.59
N TRP A 47 -26.99 -18.47 7.13
CA TRP A 47 -27.27 -17.03 7.13
C TRP A 47 -28.63 -16.88 7.81
N PRO A 48 -28.88 -15.99 8.79
CA PRO A 48 -28.24 -14.68 9.01
C PRO A 48 -27.67 -14.48 10.43
N LEU A 49 -26.66 -13.61 10.59
CA LEU A 49 -26.49 -12.63 11.71
C LEU A 49 -25.04 -12.17 11.93
N PHE A 50 -24.02 -12.71 11.25
CA PHE A 50 -22.67 -12.13 11.34
C PHE A 50 -22.46 -11.10 10.22
N THR A 51 -23.02 -9.91 10.36
CA THR A 51 -22.42 -8.71 9.75
C THR A 51 -21.16 -8.34 10.53
N VAL A 52 -20.10 -9.14 10.38
CA VAL A 52 -18.74 -8.66 10.61
C VAL A 52 -18.23 -8.27 9.22
N HIS A 53 -18.65 -7.10 8.75
CA HIS A 53 -17.91 -6.43 7.69
C HIS A 53 -16.65 -5.91 8.37
N TRP A 54 -15.63 -6.77 8.53
CA TRP A 54 -14.31 -6.30 8.88
C TRP A 54 -13.83 -5.52 7.64
N PRO A 55 -13.65 -4.19 7.70
CA PRO A 55 -12.88 -3.56 6.66
C PRO A 55 -11.46 -4.08 6.88
N LEU A 56 -11.00 -5.00 6.03
CA LEU A 56 -9.56 -5.11 5.82
C LEU A 56 -9.18 -3.80 5.13
N ALA A 57 -8.89 -2.78 5.92
CA ALA A 57 -8.10 -1.66 5.44
C ALA A 57 -6.76 -2.27 5.02
N ALA A 58 -6.55 -2.39 3.71
CA ALA A 58 -5.23 -2.69 3.20
C ALA A 58 -4.36 -1.49 3.55
N ASP A 59 -3.47 -1.65 4.52
CA ASP A 59 -2.46 -0.64 4.80
C ASP A 59 -1.58 -0.49 3.57
N GLN A 60 -1.76 0.61 2.84
CA GLN A 60 -0.96 0.93 1.67
C GLN A 60 0.34 1.56 2.20
N GLY A 61 1.28 0.70 2.58
CA GLY A 61 2.58 1.11 3.08
C GLY A 61 3.24 2.15 2.17
N ILE A 62 3.90 3.14 2.78
CA ILE A 62 4.57 4.22 2.08
C ILE A 62 5.97 3.75 1.66
N ALA A 63 6.35 4.09 0.43
CA ALA A 63 7.72 3.89 -0.05
C ALA A 63 8.61 5.07 0.38
N TYR A 64 9.72 4.73 1.04
CA TYR A 64 10.80 5.65 1.35
C TYR A 64 12.06 5.26 0.60
N TYR A 65 12.89 6.25 0.26
CA TYR A 65 14.08 6.08 -0.57
C TYR A 65 15.33 6.57 0.16
N VAL A 66 16.41 5.78 0.03
CA VAL A 66 17.73 6.09 0.55
C VAL A 66 18.73 6.06 -0.59
N ARG A 67 19.56 7.10 -0.71
CA ARG A 67 20.62 7.22 -1.72
C ARG A 67 21.85 7.93 -1.15
N PRO A 68 23.07 7.70 -1.66
CA PRO A 68 24.26 8.40 -1.17
C PRO A 68 24.26 9.91 -1.45
N ASP A 69 23.51 10.36 -2.46
CA ASP A 69 23.31 11.75 -2.86
C ASP A 69 22.02 12.38 -2.29
N GLY A 70 21.41 11.71 -1.31
CA GLY A 70 20.26 12.21 -0.56
C GLY A 70 20.62 13.27 0.48
N GLY A 71 19.66 13.64 1.30
CA GLY A 71 19.82 14.62 2.38
C GLY A 71 19.43 14.09 3.75
N SER A 72 19.70 14.89 4.79
CA SER A 72 19.28 14.61 6.17
C SER A 72 17.75 14.62 6.33
N PRO A 73 17.20 14.15 7.47
CA PRO A 73 15.76 14.18 7.74
C PRO A 73 15.17 15.60 7.77
N THR A 74 15.98 16.63 8.02
CA THR A 74 15.53 18.04 7.95
C THR A 74 15.50 18.55 6.52
N GLN A 75 16.41 18.06 5.68
CA GLN A 75 16.54 18.44 4.28
C GLN A 75 15.53 17.73 3.39
N CYS A 76 15.31 16.43 3.60
CA CYS A 76 14.53 15.57 2.72
C CYS A 76 13.39 14.86 3.44
N THR A 77 12.26 14.73 2.74
CA THR A 77 11.09 13.95 3.22
C THR A 77 11.29 12.44 3.12
N GLY A 78 12.23 11.98 2.28
CA GLY A 78 12.49 10.55 2.02
C GLY A 78 11.50 9.90 1.06
N ARG A 79 10.54 10.64 0.49
CA ARG A 79 9.40 10.08 -0.27
C ARG A 79 9.58 9.99 -1.79
N VAL A 80 10.68 10.53 -2.31
CA VAL A 80 10.93 10.58 -3.76
C VAL A 80 12.35 10.10 -4.02
N ASP A 81 12.51 9.22 -5.01
CA ASP A 81 13.82 8.73 -5.45
C ASP A 81 14.61 9.80 -6.22
N ALA A 82 15.14 10.80 -5.51
CA ALA A 82 15.85 11.94 -6.08
C ALA A 82 16.95 12.46 -5.14
N PRO A 83 18.05 13.02 -5.68
CA PRO A 83 19.09 13.66 -4.88
C PRO A 83 18.57 14.91 -4.16
N TYR A 84 19.27 15.31 -3.08
CA TYR A 84 18.99 16.58 -2.43
C TYR A 84 19.42 17.75 -3.36
N PRO A 85 18.57 18.76 -3.61
CA PRO A 85 18.87 19.86 -4.54
C PRO A 85 19.95 20.83 -4.05
N GLY A 86 20.57 20.58 -2.89
CA GLY A 86 21.65 21.39 -2.32
C GLY A 86 21.18 22.50 -1.37
N SER A 87 19.88 22.84 -1.34
CA SER A 87 19.31 23.81 -0.40
C SER A 87 17.84 23.52 -0.08
N GLY A 88 17.33 24.15 0.98
CA GLY A 88 15.95 24.00 1.44
C GLY A 88 15.75 22.93 2.51
N THR A 89 14.58 22.96 3.13
CA THR A 89 14.13 21.99 4.12
C THR A 89 12.90 21.26 3.60
N GLY A 90 12.68 20.02 4.05
CA GLY A 90 11.52 19.22 3.66
C GLY A 90 11.36 19.03 2.15
N GLN A 91 12.47 18.99 1.41
CA GLN A 91 12.46 18.81 -0.04
C GLN A 91 11.97 17.40 -0.42
N PRO A 92 11.34 17.24 -1.59
CA PRO A 92 10.93 15.94 -2.12
C PRO A 92 12.15 15.18 -2.67
N CYS A 93 12.98 14.64 -1.78
CA CYS A 93 14.20 13.89 -2.09
C CYS A 93 14.38 12.69 -1.15
N SER A 94 15.33 11.83 -1.50
CA SER A 94 15.74 10.64 -0.74
C SER A 94 16.56 11.03 0.48
N TRP A 95 16.56 10.17 1.50
CA TRP A 95 17.50 10.30 2.62
C TRP A 95 18.90 9.84 2.24
N ASP A 96 19.90 10.38 2.92
CA ASP A 96 21.34 10.09 2.70
C ASP A 96 21.79 8.75 3.32
N HIS A 97 21.06 8.22 4.30
CA HIS A 97 21.49 7.03 5.04
C HIS A 97 20.34 6.16 5.56
N PRO A 98 20.46 4.82 5.64
CA PRO A 98 19.42 3.95 6.20
C PRO A 98 19.04 4.30 7.65
N PHE A 99 19.99 4.83 8.44
CA PHE A 99 19.73 5.27 9.81
C PHE A 99 18.81 6.49 9.92
N ARG A 100 18.51 7.17 8.80
CA ARG A 100 17.44 8.17 8.77
C ARG A 100 16.08 7.52 8.93
N ALA A 101 15.85 6.35 8.32
CA ALA A 101 14.61 5.60 8.50
C ALA A 101 14.59 4.82 9.82
N LEU A 102 15.72 4.18 10.15
CA LEU A 102 15.87 3.23 11.26
C LEU A 102 17.05 3.63 12.16
N PRO A 103 16.89 4.61 13.05
CA PRO A 103 17.97 5.02 13.96
C PRO A 103 18.32 3.88 14.93
N PRO A 104 19.61 3.54 15.12
CA PRO A 104 19.99 2.47 16.06
C PRO A 104 19.67 2.81 17.52
N ASP A 105 19.71 4.10 17.89
CA ASP A 105 19.49 4.59 19.26
C ASP A 105 18.18 5.39 19.41
N GLY A 106 17.20 5.20 18.51
CA GLY A 106 16.00 6.03 18.48
C GLY A 106 14.75 5.34 17.95
N THR A 107 13.66 6.09 17.90
CA THR A 107 12.40 5.61 17.34
C THR A 107 12.49 5.54 15.80
N PRO A 108 12.09 4.43 15.17
CA PRO A 108 11.92 4.35 13.72
C PRO A 108 11.06 5.48 13.18
N ARG A 109 11.45 6.06 12.04
CA ARG A 109 10.67 7.08 11.32
C ARG A 109 9.65 6.49 10.34
N ILE A 110 9.72 5.17 10.12
CA ILE A 110 8.83 4.41 9.25
C ILE A 110 7.97 3.47 10.10
N ALA A 111 6.77 3.17 9.61
CA ALA A 111 5.84 2.24 10.24
C ALA A 111 5.98 0.82 9.67
N GLY A 112 5.43 -0.17 10.37
CA GLY A 112 5.27 -1.51 9.80
C GLY A 112 4.30 -1.46 8.62
N GLY A 113 4.64 -2.11 7.51
CA GLY A 113 3.91 -2.03 6.25
C GLY A 113 4.59 -1.13 5.22
N ASP A 114 5.34 -0.12 5.66
CA ASP A 114 6.15 0.74 4.78
C ASP A 114 7.27 -0.04 4.08
N THR A 115 7.68 0.46 2.92
CA THR A 115 8.80 -0.09 2.15
C THR A 115 9.98 0.89 2.18
N LEU A 116 11.17 0.40 2.54
CA LEU A 116 12.41 1.17 2.46
C LEU A 116 13.25 0.68 1.28
N VAL A 117 13.35 1.50 0.24
CA VAL A 117 14.17 1.23 -0.95
C VAL A 117 15.53 1.88 -0.77
N ILE A 118 16.59 1.07 -0.76
CA ILE A 118 17.96 1.53 -0.63
C ILE A 118 18.65 1.41 -1.98
N ALA A 119 18.97 2.56 -2.59
CA ALA A 119 19.70 2.58 -3.86
C ALA A 119 21.11 2.03 -3.70
N ALA A 120 21.67 1.53 -4.80
CA ALA A 120 23.05 1.05 -4.82
C ALA A 120 24.03 2.15 -4.37
N GLY A 121 24.94 1.77 -3.49
CA GLY A 121 25.91 2.70 -2.91
C GLY A 121 26.65 2.09 -1.73
N SER A 122 27.58 2.86 -1.19
CA SER A 122 28.33 2.49 0.01
C SER A 122 27.78 3.27 1.20
N TYR A 123 27.23 2.56 2.18
CA TYR A 123 26.70 3.14 3.41
C TYR A 123 27.51 2.63 4.59
N MET A 124 28.06 3.56 5.38
CA MET A 124 28.84 3.20 6.56
C MET A 124 27.91 2.70 7.66
N MET A 125 28.14 1.50 8.17
CA MET A 125 27.33 0.90 9.23
C MET A 125 28.12 0.81 10.54
N GLY A 126 27.44 1.02 11.66
CA GLY A 126 28.04 0.92 13.00
C GLY A 126 28.56 2.26 13.53
N TYR A 127 29.69 2.21 14.26
CA TYR A 127 30.26 3.38 14.92
C TYR A 127 30.72 4.42 13.89
N CYS A 128 30.40 5.71 14.13
CA CYS A 128 30.61 6.84 13.21
C CYS A 128 29.74 6.88 11.95
N ALA A 129 28.74 6.01 11.81
CA ALA A 129 27.75 6.15 10.74
C ALA A 129 26.91 7.43 10.91
N PRO A 130 26.55 8.13 9.83
CA PRO A 130 25.65 9.27 9.91
C PRO A 130 24.25 8.81 10.37
N GLY A 131 23.88 9.22 11.59
CA GLY A 131 22.60 8.94 12.27
C GLY A 131 21.74 10.18 12.39
#